data_AF-A0A931Z5G4-F1
#
_entry.id   AF-A0A931Z5G4-F1
#
_cell.length_a   1.000
_cell.length_b   1.000
_cell.length_c   1.000
_cell.angle_alpha   90.00
_cell.angle_beta   90.00
_cell.angle_gamma   90.00
#
_symmetry.space_group_name_H-M   'P 1'
#
loop_
_entity.id
_entity.type
_entity.pdbx_description
1 polymer ?
#
loop_
_entity_poly.entity_id
_entity_poly.type
_entity_poly.pdbx_seq_one_letter_code
_entity_poly.pdbx_strand_id
1 'polypeptide(L)'
;MPDHMHLLWLGLTPNSDQRVAIEFARKQLRPALAPVRWQQQAHDRVLRDHEALPEAFRTVAHYILENPVRAGLVSRWRDYSFIGACVAGYPDLEVRHEHYWELFWRIHHRLIQSS
;
A
#
# COMPACT_ATOMS: atom_id res chain seq x y z
N MET A 1 3.90 -10.89 -2.40
CA MET A 1 3.86 -12.37 -2.47
C MET A 1 4.72 -12.80 -3.65
N PRO A 2 5.17 -14.06 -3.72
CA PRO A 2 6.07 -14.51 -4.79
C PRO A 2 5.51 -14.34 -6.22
N ASP A 3 4.19 -14.42 -6.36
CA ASP A 3 3.46 -14.42 -7.64
C ASP A 3 2.51 -13.22 -7.83
N HIS A 4 2.18 -12.50 -6.76
CA HIS A 4 1.30 -11.32 -6.80
C HIS A 4 1.66 -10.26 -5.75
N MET A 5 1.05 -9.08 -5.88
CA MET A 5 1.18 -7.97 -4.93
C MET A 5 -0.18 -7.51 -4.42
N HIS A 6 -0.20 -7.11 -3.15
CA HIS A 6 -1.31 -6.39 -2.55
C HIS A 6 -0.89 -4.94 -2.36
N LEU A 7 -1.72 -4.02 -2.81
CA LEU A 7 -1.49 -2.59 -2.70
C LEU A 7 -2.67 -1.95 -1.99
N LEU A 8 -2.38 -1.03 -1.08
CA LEU A 8 -3.37 -0.16 -0.45
C LEU A 8 -2.92 1.28 -0.68
N TRP A 9 -3.77 2.06 -1.33
CA TRP A 9 -3.48 3.44 -1.68
C TRP A 9 -4.52 4.37 -1.07
N LEU A 10 -4.09 5.58 -0.76
CA LEU A 10 -4.93 6.64 -0.25
C LEU A 10 -4.66 7.90 -1.09
N GLY A 11 -5.72 8.47 -1.67
CA GLY A 11 -5.62 9.67 -2.50
C GLY A 11 -5.25 10.89 -1.65
N LEU A 12 -4.40 11.76 -2.19
CA LEU A 12 -3.96 12.99 -1.51
C LEU A 12 -4.77 14.22 -1.95
N THR A 13 -5.52 14.11 -3.05
CA THR A 13 -6.32 15.19 -3.62
C THR A 13 -7.66 14.66 -4.12
N PRO A 14 -8.70 15.51 -4.26
CA PRO A 14 -9.99 15.10 -4.83
C PRO A 14 -9.91 14.52 -6.25
N ASN A 15 -8.83 14.84 -6.98
CA ASN A 15 -8.61 14.38 -8.36
C ASN A 15 -7.75 13.11 -8.43
N SER A 16 -7.45 12.48 -7.30
CA SER A 16 -6.68 11.23 -7.27
C SER A 16 -7.48 10.10 -7.92
N ASP A 17 -6.90 9.47 -8.95
CA ASP A 17 -7.55 8.40 -9.72
C ASP A 17 -6.78 7.08 -9.59
N GLN A 18 -7.43 6.07 -9.00
CA GLN A 18 -6.83 4.74 -8.81
C GLN A 18 -6.49 4.04 -10.12
N ARG A 19 -7.24 4.29 -11.21
CA ARG A 19 -7.05 3.66 -12.51
C ARG A 19 -5.78 4.17 -13.17
N VAL A 20 -5.57 5.48 -13.11
CA VAL A 20 -4.34 6.12 -13.59
C VAL A 20 -3.13 5.64 -12.78
N ALA A 21 -3.26 5.58 -11.45
CA ALA A 21 -2.19 5.09 -10.58
C ALA A 21 -1.80 3.64 -10.88
N ILE A 22 -2.76 2.73 -11.08
CA ILE A 22 -2.47 1.31 -11.37
C ILE A 22 -1.93 1.08 -12.78
N GLU A 23 -2.40 1.85 -13.77
CA GLU A 23 -1.82 1.85 -15.11
C GLU A 23 -0.35 2.27 -15.06
N PHE A 24 -0.06 3.39 -14.37
CA PHE A 24 1.30 3.89 -14.21
C PHE A 24 2.20 2.86 -13.50
N ALA A 25 1.78 2.35 -12.34
CA ALA A 25 2.55 1.38 -11.57
C ALA A 25 2.88 0.12 -12.39
N ARG A 26 1.87 -0.45 -13.07
CA ARG A 26 2.06 -1.65 -13.90
C ARG A 26 3.03 -1.40 -15.06
N LYS A 27 2.95 -0.23 -15.70
CA LYS A 27 3.86 0.18 -16.78
C LYS A 27 5.30 0.30 -16.29
N GLN A 28 5.52 0.97 -15.15
CA GLN A 28 6.87 1.19 -14.60
C GLN A 28 7.51 -0.09 -14.05
N LEU A 29 6.71 -0.99 -13.47
CA LEU A 29 7.22 -2.25 -12.92
C LEU A 29 7.43 -3.35 -13.97
N ARG A 30 6.85 -3.22 -15.16
CA ARG A 30 6.92 -4.23 -16.23
C ARG A 30 8.36 -4.65 -16.59
N PRO A 31 9.36 -3.76 -16.70
CA PRO A 31 10.74 -4.18 -17.00
C PRO A 31 11.34 -5.05 -15.90
N ALA A 32 11.11 -4.70 -14.63
CA ALA A 32 11.63 -5.43 -13.48
C ALA A 32 10.98 -6.81 -13.29
N LEU A 33 9.81 -7.03 -13.89
CA LEU A 33 9.07 -8.29 -13.80
C LEU A 33 9.36 -9.26 -14.94
N ALA A 34 10.06 -8.84 -16.00
CA ALA A 34 10.33 -9.71 -17.13
C ALA A 34 11.10 -10.98 -16.70
N PRO A 35 10.72 -12.18 -17.20
CA PRO A 35 9.74 -12.45 -18.26
C PRO A 35 8.28 -12.58 -17.77
N VAL A 36 8.04 -12.52 -16.46
CA VAL A 36 6.71 -12.60 -15.86
C VAL A 36 5.86 -11.42 -16.32
N ARG A 37 4.56 -11.66 -16.47
CA ARG A 37 3.60 -10.65 -16.92
C ARG A 37 2.52 -10.48 -15.88
N TRP A 38 2.02 -9.25 -15.78
CA TRP A 38 0.80 -8.97 -15.06
C TRP A 38 -0.38 -9.78 -15.63
N GLN A 39 -1.23 -10.30 -14.75
CA GLN A 39 -2.57 -10.74 -15.14
C GLN A 39 -3.34 -9.59 -15.81
N GLN A 40 -4.27 -9.90 -16.73
CA GLN A 40 -4.93 -8.89 -17.57
C GLN A 40 -5.63 -7.79 -16.75
N GLN A 41 -6.36 -8.15 -15.70
CA GLN A 41 -7.07 -7.22 -14.83
C GLN A 41 -6.58 -7.35 -13.39
N ALA A 42 -6.37 -6.24 -12.69
CA ALA A 42 -6.16 -6.27 -11.24
C ALA A 42 -7.49 -6.56 -10.54
N HIS A 43 -7.43 -7.19 -9.36
CA HIS A 43 -8.58 -7.21 -8.45
C HIS A 43 -8.53 -5.95 -7.60
N ASP A 44 -9.47 -5.04 -7.78
CA ASP A 44 -9.58 -3.81 -6.99
C ASP A 44 -10.85 -3.78 -6.12
N ARG A 45 -10.75 -3.06 -5.02
CA ARG A 45 -11.87 -2.72 -4.14
C ARG A 45 -11.64 -1.31 -3.62
N VAL A 46 -12.61 -0.44 -3.86
CA VAL A 46 -12.63 0.90 -3.27
C VAL A 46 -13.10 0.80 -1.82
N LEU A 47 -12.32 1.37 -0.89
CA LEU A 47 -12.72 1.51 0.50
C LEU A 47 -13.81 2.58 0.62
N ARG A 48 -14.87 2.29 1.37
CA ARG A 48 -15.90 3.28 1.71
C ARG A 48 -15.38 4.26 2.76
N ASP A 49 -16.03 5.41 2.91
CA ASP A 49 -15.57 6.48 3.83
C ASP A 49 -15.29 6.00 5.26
N HIS A 50 -16.14 5.12 5.81
CA HIS A 50 -15.94 4.55 7.14
C HIS A 50 -14.76 3.56 7.23
N GLU A 51 -14.38 2.96 6.10
CA GLU A 51 -13.22 2.06 5.99
C GLU A 51 -11.91 2.85 5.78
N ALA A 52 -12.00 4.11 5.37
CA ALA A 52 -10.88 5.03 5.21
C ALA A 52 -10.53 5.79 6.51
N LEU A 53 -11.32 5.62 7.57
CA LEU A 53 -11.00 6.15 8.90
C LEU A 53 -9.72 5.51 9.46
N PRO A 54 -8.95 6.21 10.32
CA PRO A 54 -7.62 5.77 10.75
C PRO A 54 -7.52 4.32 11.23
N GLU A 55 -8.43 3.89 12.11
CA GLU A 55 -8.45 2.54 12.69
C GLU A 55 -8.89 1.48 11.67
N ALA A 56 -9.90 1.79 10.85
CA ALA A 56 -10.41 0.86 9.85
C ALA A 56 -9.39 0.65 8.73
N PHE A 57 -8.76 1.73 8.26
CA PHE A 57 -7.70 1.69 7.26
C PHE A 57 -6.49 0.92 7.79
N ARG A 58 -6.08 1.15 9.04
CA ARG A 58 -5.02 0.37 9.70
C ARG A 58 -5.36 -1.11 9.74
N THR A 59 -6.63 -1.47 9.95
CA THR A 59 -7.08 -2.87 9.94
C THR A 59 -6.92 -3.50 8.55
N VAL A 60 -7.32 -2.80 7.49
CA VAL A 60 -7.11 -3.25 6.10
C VAL A 60 -5.62 -3.40 5.78
N ALA A 61 -4.80 -2.42 6.18
CA ALA A 61 -3.36 -2.49 6.00
C ALA A 61 -2.74 -3.67 6.75
N HIS A 62 -3.13 -3.90 8.01
CA HIS A 62 -2.65 -5.04 8.79
C HIS A 62 -3.07 -6.37 8.17
N TYR A 63 -4.26 -6.44 7.56
CA TYR A 63 -4.64 -7.62 6.79
C TYR A 63 -3.64 -7.88 5.65
N ILE A 64 -3.25 -6.85 4.90
CA ILE A 64 -2.27 -6.98 3.82
C ILE A 64 -0.89 -7.42 4.34
N LEU A 65 -0.42 -6.79 5.42
CA LEU A 65 0.86 -7.10 6.05
C LEU A 65 0.94 -8.56 6.47
N GLU A 66 -0.14 -9.13 6.98
CA GLU A 66 -0.20 -10.52 7.45
C GLU A 66 -0.30 -11.58 6.34
N ASN A 67 -0.46 -11.20 5.06
CA ASN A 67 -0.60 -12.18 3.97
C ASN A 67 0.59 -13.15 3.83
N PRO A 68 1.86 -12.72 3.95
CA PRO A 68 3.00 -13.62 3.95
C PRO A 68 2.95 -14.67 5.09
N VAL A 69 2.40 -14.30 6.25
CA VAL A 69 2.21 -15.24 7.38
C VAL A 69 1.13 -16.26 7.05
N ARG A 70 -0.01 -15.82 6.53
CA ARG A 70 -1.11 -16.73 6.12
C ARG A 70 -0.70 -17.71 5.03
N ALA A 71 0.23 -17.31 4.17
CA ALA A 71 0.82 -18.16 3.14
C ALA A 71 1.99 -19.03 3.63
N GLY A 72 2.35 -18.95 4.92
CA GLY A 72 3.44 -19.75 5.50
C GLY A 72 4.85 -19.34 5.06
N LEU A 73 5.03 -18.14 4.51
CA LEU A 73 6.35 -17.67 4.03
C LEU A 73 7.25 -17.20 5.17
N VAL A 74 6.66 -16.67 6.24
CA VAL A 74 7.35 -16.17 7.44
C VAL A 74 6.48 -16.38 8.67
N SER A 75 7.08 -16.41 9.86
CA SER A 75 6.34 -16.55 11.13
C SER A 75 5.74 -15.23 11.64
N ARG A 76 6.35 -14.09 11.29
CA ARG A 76 5.85 -12.75 11.58
C ARG A 76 5.93 -11.92 10.33
N TRP A 77 4.91 -11.11 10.05
CA TRP A 77 4.91 -10.29 8.83
C TRP A 77 6.12 -9.35 8.73
N ARG A 78 6.63 -8.88 9.88
CA ARG A 78 7.80 -7.98 9.94
C ARG A 78 9.06 -8.61 9.35
N ASP A 79 9.13 -9.95 9.32
CA ASP A 79 10.26 -10.71 8.81
C ASP A 79 10.22 -10.87 7.28
N TYR A 80 9.11 -10.51 6.61
CA TYR A 80 9.02 -10.59 5.15
C TYR A 80 9.64 -9.35 4.50
N SER A 81 10.74 -9.52 3.77
CA SER A 81 11.53 -8.42 3.20
C SER A 81 10.80 -7.59 2.14
N PHE A 82 9.74 -8.13 1.52
CA PHE A 82 9.01 -7.47 0.44
C PHE A 82 7.74 -6.73 0.90
N ILE A 83 7.79 -6.19 2.12
CA ILE A 83 6.82 -5.26 2.70
C ILE A 83 7.46 -3.89 2.86
N GLY A 84 6.71 -2.85 2.53
CA GLY A 84 7.06 -1.46 2.78
C GLY A 84 5.87 -0.53 2.60
N ALA A 85 6.12 0.76 2.84
CA ALA A 85 5.20 1.85 2.59
C ALA A 85 5.94 2.97 1.84
N CYS A 86 5.19 3.78 1.08
CA CYS A 86 5.74 4.95 0.41
C CYS A 86 4.84 6.15 0.72
N VAL A 87 5.41 7.17 1.35
CA VAL A 87 4.72 8.41 1.69
C VAL A 87 5.49 9.58 1.06
N ALA A 88 4.79 10.40 0.27
CA ALA A 88 5.41 11.47 -0.50
C ALA A 88 6.18 12.46 0.39
N GLY A 89 7.49 12.59 0.17
CA GLY A 89 8.39 13.44 0.95
C GLY A 89 8.96 12.78 2.22
N TYR A 90 8.64 11.51 2.50
CA TYR A 90 9.09 10.79 3.68
C TYR A 90 9.61 9.38 3.30
N PRO A 91 10.76 9.29 2.60
CA PRO A 91 11.29 8.01 2.11
C PRO A 91 11.71 7.04 3.23
N ASP A 92 12.06 7.56 4.41
CA ASP A 92 12.50 6.76 5.55
C ASP A 92 11.34 6.30 6.47
N LEU A 93 10.09 6.64 6.11
CA LEU A 93 8.92 6.23 6.89
C LEU A 93 8.58 4.76 6.63
N GLU A 94 9.09 3.90 7.51
CA GLU A 94 8.97 2.46 7.41
C GLU A 94 7.82 1.90 8.27
N VAL A 95 6.99 1.02 7.69
CA VAL A 95 5.78 0.45 8.32
C VAL A 95 6.07 -0.40 9.56
N ARG A 96 7.31 -0.89 9.71
CA ARG A 96 7.75 -1.64 10.88
C ARG A 96 8.05 -0.77 12.11
N HIS A 97 8.20 0.55 11.95
CA HIS A 97 8.49 1.45 13.06
C HIS A 97 7.30 1.57 14.03
N GLU A 98 7.60 1.68 15.33
CA GLU A 98 6.60 1.75 16.41
C GLU A 98 5.59 2.88 16.20
N HIS A 99 6.06 4.07 15.82
CA HIS A 99 5.25 5.27 15.63
C HIS A 99 4.75 5.46 14.18
N TYR A 100 4.88 4.44 13.32
CA TYR A 100 4.54 4.57 11.90
C TYR A 100 3.13 5.14 11.68
N TRP A 101 2.11 4.60 12.37
CA TRP A 101 0.72 4.98 12.14
C TRP A 101 0.40 6.40 12.59
N GLU A 102 0.97 6.84 13.71
CA GLU A 102 0.83 8.21 14.19
C GLU A 102 1.45 9.19 13.19
N LEU A 103 2.67 8.91 12.75
CA LEU A 103 3.38 9.73 11.77
C LEU A 103 2.67 9.74 10.41
N PHE A 104 2.22 8.57 9.93
CA PHE A 104 1.50 8.42 8.67
C PHE A 104 0.26 9.33 8.63
N TRP A 105 -0.59 9.29 9.66
CA TRP A 105 -1.81 10.11 9.69
C TRP A 105 -1.52 11.60 9.85
N ARG A 106 -0.52 11.96 10.68
CA ARG A 106 -0.09 13.35 10.81
C ARG A 106 0.40 13.93 9.48
N ILE A 107 1.18 13.15 8.73
CA ILE A 107 1.68 13.52 7.41
C ILE A 107 0.53 13.60 6.41
N HIS A 108 -0.32 12.57 6.35
CA HIS A 108 -1.45 12.53 5.44
C HIS A 108 -2.37 13.73 5.63
N HIS A 109 -2.76 14.05 6.86
CA HIS A 109 -3.61 15.21 7.16
C HIS A 109 -2.98 16.53 6.72
N ARG A 110 -1.66 16.67 6.87
CA ARG A 110 -0.94 17.85 6.38
C ARG A 110 -0.95 17.94 4.85
N LEU A 111 -0.75 16.82 4.16
CA LEU A 111 -0.70 16.78 2.69
C LEU A 111 -2.05 17.12 2.07
N ILE A 112 -3.15 16.59 2.62
CA ILE A 112 -4.51 16.85 2.09
C ILE A 112 -5.00 18.27 2.40
N GLN A 113 -4.50 18.92 3.45
CA GLN A 113 -4.81 20.33 3.75
C GLN A 113 -4.05 21.32 2.85
N SER A 114 -2.94 20.89 2.27
CA SER A 114 -2.08 21.72 1.42
C SER A 114 -2.41 21.61 -0.07
N SER A 115 -3.42 20.79 -0.42
CA SER A 115 -3.79 20.42 -1.80
C SER A 115 -5.09 21.05 -2.26
#